data_AF-A0A162BJQ5-F1
#
_entry.id   AF-A0A162BJQ5-F1
#
_cell.length_a   1.000
_cell.length_b   1.000
_cell.length_c   1.000
_cell.angle_alpha   90.00
_cell.angle_beta   90.00
_cell.angle_gamma   90.00
#
_symmetry.space_group_name_H-M   'P 1'
#
loop_
_entity.id
_entity.type
_entity.pdbx_description
1 polymer ?
#
loop_
_entity_poly.entity_id
_entity_poly.type
_entity_poly.pdbx_seq_one_letter_code
_entity_poly.pdbx_strand_id
1 'polypeptide(L)'
;MGIPSIVNWLEDAIDDGDVYSALYVAEINHDPSLITIGHCALDQVDHLQSSSFLGRLRYLTSADPEISAARSSLSLKDCWLGEQFLLFQLSDYRESLHKIESFESEYYIETLKLPETGASRFIEWIAETSQKIFCHPQSGYKLCLDTLVTTSRQRQLYEKVKMQWMIDA
;
A
#
# COMPACT_ATOMS: atom_id res chain seq x y z
N MET A 1 -17.63 10.05 8.43
CA MET A 1 -17.28 9.13 7.35
C MET A 1 -16.07 9.69 6.65
N GLY A 2 -14.91 9.12 6.93
CA GLY A 2 -13.62 9.61 6.46
C GLY A 2 -13.06 8.72 5.35
N ILE A 3 -12.94 9.29 4.15
CA ILE A 3 -12.21 8.67 3.04
C ILE A 3 -10.72 8.49 3.42
N PRO A 4 -10.01 7.49 2.88
CA PRO A 4 -8.58 7.34 3.13
C PRO A 4 -7.77 8.61 2.80
N SER A 5 -7.05 9.13 3.79
CA SER A 5 -6.14 10.28 3.66
C SER A 5 -5.17 10.33 4.85
N ILE A 6 -4.05 11.05 4.73
CA ILE A 6 -3.08 11.16 5.84
C ILE A 6 -3.72 11.79 7.08
N VAL A 7 -4.60 12.78 6.90
CA VAL A 7 -5.31 13.41 8.02
C VAL A 7 -6.21 12.39 8.72
N ASN A 8 -7.01 11.65 7.96
CA ASN A 8 -7.93 10.66 8.53
C ASN A 8 -7.18 9.46 9.12
N TRP A 9 -6.01 9.09 8.59
CA TRP A 9 -5.15 8.09 9.22
C TRP A 9 -4.63 8.59 10.58
N LEU A 10 -4.11 9.83 10.63
CA LEU A 10 -3.58 10.44 11.85
C LEU A 10 -4.66 10.69 12.92
N GLU A 11 -5.91 10.88 12.51
CA GLU A 11 -7.07 11.07 13.39
C GLU A 11 -7.80 9.74 13.70
N ASP A 12 -7.31 8.60 13.18
CA ASP A 12 -7.95 7.28 13.27
C ASP A 12 -9.43 7.27 12.84
N ALA A 13 -9.70 7.93 11.70
CA ALA A 13 -11.03 8.27 11.22
C ALA A 13 -11.32 7.74 9.80
N ILE A 14 -10.56 6.75 9.33
CA ILE A 14 -10.82 6.07 8.05
C ILE A 14 -11.99 5.10 8.23
N ASP A 15 -13.01 5.22 7.38
CA ASP A 15 -14.15 4.30 7.38
C ASP A 15 -13.68 2.88 7.06
N ASP A 16 -14.19 1.90 7.82
CA ASP A 16 -13.76 0.51 7.74
C ASP A 16 -12.24 0.32 7.89
N GLY A 17 -11.56 1.30 8.51
CA GLY A 17 -10.10 1.32 8.64
C GLY A 17 -9.52 0.10 9.36
N ASP A 18 -10.29 -0.54 10.24
CA ASP A 18 -9.90 -1.73 11.01
C ASP A 18 -10.24 -3.06 10.32
N VAL A 19 -10.89 -3.03 9.14
CA VAL A 19 -11.15 -4.24 8.37
C VAL A 19 -9.84 -4.93 8.02
N TYR A 20 -9.81 -6.26 8.15
CA TYR A 20 -8.64 -7.03 7.77
C TYR A 20 -8.43 -6.97 6.27
N SER A 21 -7.23 -6.52 5.88
CA SER A 21 -6.88 -6.25 4.50
C SER A 21 -5.49 -6.79 4.19
N ALA A 22 -5.20 -6.88 2.89
CA ALA A 22 -3.87 -7.16 2.38
C ALA A 22 -3.49 -6.12 1.33
N LEU A 23 -2.23 -5.68 1.39
CA LEU A 23 -1.55 -5.03 0.28
C LEU A 23 -1.07 -6.10 -0.72
N TYR A 24 -1.27 -5.84 -2.00
CA TYR A 24 -0.89 -6.71 -3.11
C TYR A 24 -0.06 -5.95 -4.16
N VAL A 25 0.73 -6.72 -4.91
CA VAL A 25 1.37 -6.28 -6.15
C VAL A 25 0.94 -7.23 -7.26
N ALA A 26 0.44 -6.68 -8.35
CA ALA A 26 -0.03 -7.44 -9.51
C ALA A 26 0.54 -6.87 -10.80
N GLU A 27 0.78 -7.73 -11.78
CA GLU A 27 0.98 -7.29 -13.17
C GLU A 27 -0.31 -6.70 -13.74
N ILE A 28 -0.18 -5.89 -14.79
CA ILE A 28 -1.31 -5.42 -15.59
C ILE A 28 -1.53 -6.36 -16.77
N ASN A 29 -2.77 -6.79 -17.00
CA ASN A 29 -3.08 -7.61 -18.17
C ASN A 29 -2.75 -6.86 -19.45
N HIS A 30 -2.22 -7.60 -20.44
CA HIS A 30 -1.76 -7.08 -21.72
C HIS A 30 -0.56 -6.12 -21.66
N ASP A 31 -0.03 -5.78 -20.48
CA ASP A 31 1.24 -5.07 -20.31
C ASP A 31 2.06 -5.63 -19.12
N PRO A 32 2.77 -6.77 -19.31
CA PRO A 32 3.53 -7.42 -18.25
C PRO A 32 4.76 -6.62 -17.79
N SER A 33 5.09 -5.51 -18.47
CA SER A 33 6.14 -4.58 -18.04
C SER A 33 5.66 -3.63 -16.94
N LEU A 34 4.35 -3.60 -16.69
CA LEU A 34 3.72 -2.75 -15.68
C LEU A 34 3.19 -3.58 -14.53
N ILE A 35 3.28 -2.99 -13.34
CA ILE A 35 2.65 -3.49 -12.13
C ILE A 35 1.77 -2.42 -11.51
N THR A 36 0.87 -2.84 -10.63
CA THR A 36 0.19 -1.96 -9.69
C THR A 36 0.42 -2.43 -8.26
N ILE A 37 0.37 -1.49 -7.33
CA ILE A 37 0.35 -1.72 -5.90
C ILE A 37 -1.02 -1.26 -5.43
N GLY A 38 -1.74 -2.11 -4.72
CA GLY A 38 -3.06 -1.78 -4.18
C GLY A 38 -3.32 -2.53 -2.89
N HIS A 39 -4.49 -2.30 -2.31
CA HIS A 39 -4.96 -3.04 -1.15
C HIS A 39 -6.41 -3.50 -1.35
N CYS A 40 -6.79 -4.58 -0.67
CA CYS A 40 -8.14 -5.11 -0.66
C CYS A 40 -8.44 -5.77 0.69
N ALA A 41 -9.72 -5.96 1.01
CA ALA A 41 -10.13 -6.78 2.14
C ALA A 41 -9.69 -8.24 1.93
N LEU A 42 -9.36 -8.95 3.02
CA LEU A 42 -8.84 -10.32 2.91
C LEU A 42 -9.80 -11.30 2.22
N ASP A 43 -11.11 -11.11 2.40
CA ASP A 43 -12.16 -11.89 1.76
C ASP A 43 -12.29 -11.61 0.24
N GLN A 44 -11.64 -10.56 -0.26
CA GLN A 44 -11.65 -10.18 -1.67
C GLN A 44 -10.38 -10.59 -2.42
N VAL A 45 -9.41 -11.22 -1.75
CA VAL A 45 -8.14 -11.65 -2.39
C VAL A 45 -8.39 -12.57 -3.58
N ASP A 46 -9.35 -13.49 -3.48
CA ASP A 46 -9.69 -14.41 -4.57
C ASP A 46 -10.32 -13.67 -5.78
N HIS A 47 -11.00 -12.54 -5.54
CA HIS A 47 -11.54 -11.70 -6.60
C HIS A 47 -10.45 -10.99 -7.41
N LEU A 48 -9.26 -10.76 -6.84
CA LEU A 48 -8.13 -10.17 -7.59
C LEU A 48 -7.74 -11.02 -8.79
N GLN A 49 -7.78 -12.36 -8.64
CA GLN A 49 -7.46 -13.29 -9.73
C GLN A 49 -8.55 -13.36 -10.80
N SER A 50 -9.76 -12.92 -10.47
CA SER A 50 -10.90 -12.86 -11.40
C SER A 50 -10.97 -11.55 -12.17
N SER A 51 -10.11 -10.58 -11.86
CA SER A 51 -10.06 -9.29 -12.53
C SER A 51 -9.58 -9.44 -13.97
N SER A 52 -10.33 -8.89 -14.93
CA SER A 52 -9.89 -8.82 -16.33
C SER A 52 -8.76 -7.80 -16.54
N PHE A 53 -8.53 -6.92 -15.57
CA PHE A 53 -7.48 -5.89 -15.64
C PHE A 53 -6.17 -6.35 -14.99
N LEU A 54 -6.24 -7.10 -13.88
CA LEU A 54 -5.05 -7.58 -13.17
C LEU A 54 -4.56 -8.89 -13.79
N GLY A 55 -3.25 -8.96 -14.01
CA GLY A 55 -2.56 -10.17 -14.39
C GLY A 55 -2.11 -10.98 -13.19
N ARG A 56 -0.91 -11.55 -13.29
CA ARG A 56 -0.34 -12.39 -12.24
C ARG A 56 -0.13 -11.59 -10.95
N LEU A 57 -0.61 -12.13 -9.82
CA LEU A 57 -0.21 -11.66 -8.49
C LEU A 57 1.27 -11.98 -8.24
N ARG A 58 2.05 -10.95 -7.93
CA ARG A 58 3.50 -11.01 -7.72
C ARG A 58 3.87 -11.01 -6.24
N TYR A 59 3.09 -10.33 -5.42
CA TYR A 59 3.30 -10.25 -3.98
C TYR A 59 1.97 -9.99 -3.26
N LEU A 60 1.82 -10.54 -2.06
CA LEU A 60 0.64 -10.36 -1.22
C LEU A 60 1.08 -10.43 0.24
N THR A 61 0.81 -9.38 1.00
CA THR A 61 1.22 -9.28 2.41
C THR A 61 0.60 -10.36 3.30
N SER A 62 -0.62 -10.83 3.02
CA SER A 62 -1.23 -11.94 3.76
C SER A 62 -0.62 -13.32 3.47
N ALA A 63 0.19 -13.43 2.40
CA ALA A 63 0.96 -14.62 2.09
C ALA A 63 2.45 -14.45 2.47
N ASP A 64 2.85 -13.29 3.01
CA ASP A 64 4.21 -13.06 3.46
C ASP A 64 4.42 -13.72 4.84
N PRO A 65 5.37 -14.65 4.98
CA PRO A 65 5.56 -15.41 6.22
C PRO A 65 6.15 -14.56 7.35
N GLU A 66 6.96 -13.54 7.04
CA GLU A 66 7.55 -12.66 8.06
C GLU A 66 6.49 -11.74 8.66
N ILE A 67 5.66 -11.14 7.79
CA ILE A 67 4.54 -10.31 8.22
C ILE A 67 3.54 -11.16 9.01
N SER A 68 3.18 -12.35 8.50
CA SER A 68 2.22 -13.23 9.17
C SER A 68 2.72 -13.73 10.54
N ALA A 69 4.04 -13.91 10.70
CA ALA A 69 4.64 -14.27 11.98
C ALA A 69 4.66 -13.10 12.96
N ALA A 70 4.89 -11.88 12.47
CA ALA A 70 4.94 -10.68 13.30
C ALA A 70 3.54 -10.12 13.65
N ARG A 71 2.57 -10.24 12.75
CA ARG A 71 1.21 -9.72 12.89
C ARG A 71 0.20 -10.71 12.31
N SER A 72 -0.82 -11.04 13.11
CA SER A 72 -1.90 -11.94 12.69
C SER A 72 -2.73 -11.38 11.54
N SER A 73 -2.88 -10.05 11.46
CA SER A 73 -3.56 -9.38 10.35
C SER A 73 -3.13 -7.91 10.23
N LEU A 74 -3.29 -7.38 9.02
CA LEU A 74 -3.14 -5.97 8.71
C LEU A 74 -4.52 -5.34 8.55
N SER A 75 -4.65 -4.09 8.99
CA SER A 75 -5.88 -3.31 8.83
C SER A 75 -5.89 -2.56 7.50
N LEU A 76 -7.06 -2.18 7.01
CA LEU A 76 -7.20 -1.37 5.80
C LEU A 76 -6.39 -0.08 5.88
N LYS A 77 -6.46 0.63 7.00
CA LYS A 77 -5.71 1.88 7.21
C LYS A 77 -4.20 1.66 7.17
N ASP A 78 -3.71 0.52 7.66
CA ASP A 78 -2.29 0.15 7.57
C ASP A 78 -1.87 -0.13 6.14
N CYS A 79 -2.64 -0.95 5.43
CA CYS A 79 -2.40 -1.29 4.03
C CYS A 79 -2.42 -0.05 3.14
N TRP A 80 -3.38 0.85 3.35
CA TRP A 80 -3.46 2.13 2.65
C TRP A 80 -2.22 2.99 2.92
N LEU A 81 -1.78 3.13 4.17
CA LEU A 81 -0.57 3.93 4.49
C LEU A 81 0.68 3.33 3.82
N GLY A 82 0.82 2.01 3.87
CA GLY A 82 1.94 1.30 3.23
C GLY A 82 1.94 1.45 1.71
N GLU A 83 0.76 1.35 1.07
CA GLU A 83 0.59 1.61 -0.36
C GLU A 83 1.02 3.04 -0.71
N GLN A 84 0.50 4.05 -0.02
CA GLN A 84 0.86 5.45 -0.30
C GLN A 84 2.37 5.70 -0.15
N PHE A 85 3.00 5.09 0.86
CA PHE A 85 4.44 5.17 1.03
C PHE A 85 5.20 4.51 -0.12
N LEU A 86 4.83 3.30 -0.52
CA LEU A 86 5.46 2.60 -1.64
C LEU A 86 5.31 3.37 -2.95
N LEU A 87 4.10 3.85 -3.25
CA LEU A 87 3.82 4.66 -4.45
C LEU A 87 4.60 5.98 -4.44
N PHE A 88 4.83 6.57 -3.26
CA PHE A 88 5.68 7.76 -3.13
C PHE A 88 7.16 7.42 -3.40
N GLN A 89 7.69 6.36 -2.79
CA GLN A 89 9.08 5.93 -3.00
C GLN A 89 9.36 5.52 -4.46
N LEU A 90 8.34 5.01 -5.15
CA LEU A 90 8.43 4.55 -6.53
C LEU A 90 7.93 5.59 -7.53
N SER A 91 7.86 6.87 -7.16
CA SER A 91 7.34 7.93 -8.01
C SER A 91 8.02 8.02 -9.37
N ASP A 92 9.33 7.73 -9.42
CA ASP A 92 10.13 7.80 -10.63
C ASP A 92 9.81 6.67 -11.64
N TYR A 93 9.12 5.63 -11.18
CA TYR A 93 8.67 4.50 -12.02
C TYR A 93 7.21 4.66 -12.46
N ARG A 94 6.50 5.70 -12.02
CA ARG A 94 5.10 5.92 -12.40
C ARG A 94 5.02 6.13 -13.91
N GLU A 95 4.20 5.33 -14.55
CA GLU A 95 3.93 5.45 -15.98
C GLU A 95 2.43 5.62 -16.20
N SER A 96 2.04 6.72 -16.84
CA SER A 96 0.66 6.96 -17.23
C SER A 96 0.37 6.21 -18.53
N LEU A 97 -0.41 5.14 -18.44
CA LEU A 97 -0.92 4.46 -19.63
C LEU A 97 -1.94 5.34 -20.36
N HIS A 98 -1.55 5.92 -21.50
CA HIS A 98 -2.50 6.46 -22.48
C HIS A 98 -3.06 5.33 -23.35
N LYS A 99 -3.82 4.42 -22.75
CA LYS A 99 -4.74 3.47 -23.41
C LYS A 99 -5.49 2.67 -22.35
N ILE A 100 -6.57 3.23 -21.85
CA ILE A 100 -7.71 2.42 -21.41
C ILE A 100 -8.85 2.82 -22.34
N GLU A 101 -8.76 2.35 -23.59
CA GLU A 101 -9.90 2.35 -24.47
C GLU A 101 -10.94 1.41 -23.85
N SER A 102 -12.07 1.97 -23.43
CA SER A 102 -13.36 1.26 -23.32
C SER A 102 -13.47 0.11 -22.31
N PHE A 103 -12.90 0.23 -21.11
CA PHE A 103 -13.42 -0.53 -19.97
C PHE A 103 -13.83 0.43 -18.86
N GLU A 104 -15.12 0.35 -18.50
CA GLU A 104 -15.67 0.89 -17.27
C GLU A 104 -14.87 0.29 -16.11
N SER A 105 -13.84 0.97 -15.64
CA SER A 105 -13.25 0.72 -14.33
C SER A 105 -13.51 1.96 -13.49
N GLU A 106 -14.46 1.86 -12.57
CA GLU A 106 -14.85 2.91 -11.62
C GLU A 106 -13.74 3.32 -10.63
N TYR A 107 -12.47 2.92 -10.83
CA TYR A 107 -11.36 3.25 -9.96
C TYR A 107 -10.09 3.54 -10.77
N TYR A 108 -9.50 4.72 -10.55
CA TYR A 108 -8.16 5.07 -11.04
C TYR A 108 -7.13 4.17 -10.36
N ILE A 109 -6.32 3.46 -11.15
CA ILE A 109 -5.26 2.58 -10.66
C ILE A 109 -3.92 3.16 -11.13
N GLU A 110 -3.03 3.44 -10.17
CA GLU A 110 -1.67 3.90 -10.48
C GLU A 110 -0.80 2.71 -10.90
N THR A 111 -0.07 2.86 -12.02
CA THR A 111 0.80 1.82 -12.59
C THR A 111 2.26 2.23 -12.54
N LEU A 112 3.14 1.26 -12.28
CA LEU A 112 4.58 1.41 -12.19
C LEU A 112 5.28 0.57 -13.24
N LYS A 113 6.24 1.15 -13.95
CA LYS A 113 7.09 0.46 -14.90
C LYS A 113 8.15 -0.37 -14.20
N LEU A 114 8.17 -1.66 -14.48
CA LEU A 114 9.27 -2.52 -14.05
C LEU A 114 10.55 -2.13 -14.81
N PRO A 115 11.70 -2.05 -14.12
CA PRO A 115 12.96 -1.82 -14.79
C PRO A 115 13.31 -2.98 -15.74
N GLU A 116 13.83 -2.65 -16.92
CA GLU A 116 14.19 -3.64 -17.96
C GLU A 116 15.18 -4.69 -17.44
N THR A 117 16.05 -4.30 -16.51
CA THR A 117 16.94 -5.20 -15.79
C THR A 117 16.61 -5.19 -14.30
N GLY A 118 16.48 -6.38 -13.70
CA GLY A 118 16.26 -6.51 -12.26
C GLY A 118 14.78 -6.46 -11.81
N ALA A 119 13.81 -6.70 -12.69
CA ALA A 119 12.39 -6.74 -12.33
C ALA A 119 12.07 -7.63 -11.12
N SER A 120 12.71 -8.80 -10.97
CA SER A 120 12.53 -9.65 -9.77
C SER A 120 13.02 -8.96 -8.50
N ARG A 121 14.20 -8.32 -8.55
CA ARG A 121 14.75 -7.54 -7.43
C ARG A 121 13.88 -6.34 -7.08
N PHE A 122 13.17 -5.79 -8.05
CA PHE A 122 12.21 -4.71 -7.82
C PHE A 122 11.03 -5.18 -6.96
N ILE A 123 10.47 -6.35 -7.27
CA ILE A 123 9.40 -6.96 -6.47
C ILE A 123 9.91 -7.38 -5.09
N GLU A 124 11.10 -7.98 -5.01
CA GLU A 124 11.76 -8.33 -3.74
C GLU A 124 11.95 -7.08 -2.86
N TRP A 125 12.37 -5.95 -3.45
CA TRP A 125 12.50 -4.69 -2.73
C TRP A 125 11.16 -4.19 -2.18
N ILE A 126 10.05 -4.34 -2.92
CA ILE A 126 8.70 -4.00 -2.43
C ILE A 126 8.32 -4.91 -1.25
N ALA A 127 8.62 -6.20 -1.33
CA ALA A 127 8.35 -7.15 -0.25
C ALA A 127 9.16 -6.82 1.01
N GLU A 128 10.48 -6.64 0.90
CA GLU A 128 11.35 -6.24 2.01
C GLU A 128 10.94 -4.91 2.63
N THR A 129 10.51 -3.95 1.80
CA THR A 129 10.03 -2.66 2.29
C THR A 129 8.70 -2.81 3.03
N SER A 130 7.80 -3.65 2.53
CA SER A 130 6.55 -3.98 3.21
C SER A 130 6.81 -4.63 4.57
N GLN A 131 7.75 -5.57 4.66
CA GLN A 131 8.15 -6.20 5.92
C GLN A 131 8.68 -5.17 6.92
N LYS A 132 9.53 -4.23 6.49
CA LYS A 132 10.03 -3.12 7.34
C LYS A 132 8.90 -2.25 7.90
N ILE A 133 7.84 -2.05 7.13
CA ILE A 133 6.67 -1.26 7.55
C ILE A 133 5.81 -2.07 8.52
N PHE A 134 5.50 -3.33 8.18
CA PHE A 134 4.42 -4.06 8.84
C PHE A 134 4.88 -4.96 9.99
N CYS A 135 6.12 -5.48 9.99
CA CYS A 135 6.61 -6.33 11.08
C CYS A 135 6.81 -5.55 12.39
N HIS A 136 7.07 -4.24 12.31
CA HIS A 136 7.25 -3.37 13.46
C HIS A 136 6.40 -2.09 13.30
N PRO A 137 5.12 -2.11 13.70
CA PRO A 137 4.14 -1.08 13.37
C PRO A 137 4.59 0.34 13.71
N GLN A 138 5.04 0.60 14.94
CA GLN A 138 5.42 1.96 15.35
C GLN A 138 6.59 2.52 14.51
N SER A 139 7.65 1.73 14.31
CA SER A 139 8.77 2.16 13.47
C SER A 139 8.40 2.26 11.99
N GLY A 140 7.54 1.37 11.50
CA GLY A 140 7.04 1.39 10.14
C GLY A 140 6.15 2.59 9.85
N TYR A 141 5.20 2.88 10.73
CA TYR A 141 4.36 4.08 10.62
C TYR A 141 5.19 5.35 10.69
N LYS A 142 6.19 5.40 11.58
CA LYS A 142 7.13 6.51 11.62
C LYS A 142 7.85 6.70 10.28
N LEU A 143 8.38 5.63 9.70
CA LEU A 143 9.04 5.64 8.39
C LEU A 143 8.10 6.20 7.30
N CYS A 144 6.86 5.73 7.26
CA CYS A 144 5.87 6.20 6.30
C CYS A 144 5.52 7.69 6.50
N LEU A 145 5.17 8.08 7.74
CA LEU A 145 4.67 9.41 8.04
C LEU A 145 5.74 10.50 7.98
N ASP A 146 6.99 10.20 8.36
CA ASP A 146 8.13 11.12 8.20
C ASP A 146 8.30 11.53 6.72
N THR A 147 7.90 10.66 5.79
CA THR A 147 7.96 10.90 4.34
C THR A 147 6.67 11.57 3.81
N LEU A 148 5.50 11.07 4.20
CA LEU A 148 4.22 11.45 3.59
C LEU A 148 3.61 12.73 4.17
N VAL A 149 4.01 13.14 5.37
CA VAL A 149 3.50 14.35 6.03
C VAL A 149 4.13 15.61 5.41
N THR A 150 3.33 16.36 4.66
CA THR A 150 3.82 17.53 3.90
C THR A 150 3.29 18.86 4.43
N THR A 151 2.12 18.89 5.06
CA THR A 151 1.46 20.12 5.51
C THR A 151 1.63 20.40 7.01
N SER A 152 1.56 21.67 7.40
CA SER A 152 1.64 22.07 8.82
C SER A 152 0.55 21.44 9.69
N ARG A 153 -0.67 21.29 9.16
CA ARG A 153 -1.77 20.63 9.88
C ARG A 153 -1.45 19.15 10.14
N GLN A 154 -0.99 18.41 9.13
CA GLN A 154 -0.60 17.01 9.29
C GLN A 154 0.57 16.86 10.27
N ARG A 155 1.56 17.77 10.23
CA ARG A 155 2.67 17.77 11.21
C ARG A 155 2.17 17.90 12.65
N GLN A 156 1.24 18.81 12.91
CA GLN A 156 0.66 18.97 14.25
C GLN A 156 -0.07 17.71 14.73
N LEU A 157 -0.83 17.06 13.84
CA LEU A 157 -1.50 15.80 14.16
C LEU A 157 -0.49 14.67 14.41
N TYR A 158 0.55 14.59 13.58
CA TYR A 158 1.60 13.59 13.72
C TYR A 158 2.41 13.76 15.02
N GLU A 159 2.71 14.99 15.45
CA GLU A 159 3.33 15.21 16.77
C GLU A 159 2.46 14.67 17.91
N LYS A 160 1.13 14.82 17.84
CA LYS A 160 0.21 14.25 18.85
C LYS A 160 0.28 12.73 18.88
N VAL A 161 0.27 12.09 17.69
CA VAL A 161 0.40 10.63 17.56
C VAL A 161 1.73 10.14 18.12
N LYS A 162 2.85 10.83 17.82
CA LYS A 162 4.16 10.47 18.38
C LYS A 162 4.20 10.58 19.91
N MET A 163 3.60 11.63 20.48
CA MET A 163 3.49 11.76 21.93
C MET A 163 2.70 10.59 22.55
N GLN A 164 1.62 10.15 21.89
CA GLN A 164 0.83 9.00 22.34
C GLN A 164 1.67 7.71 22.33
N TRP A 165 2.43 7.45 21.26
CA TRP A 165 3.31 6.28 21.20
C TRP A 165 4.38 6.25 22.29
N MET A 166 4.87 7.42 22.73
CA MET A 166 5.82 7.50 23.84
C MET A 166 5.20 7.22 25.21
N ILE A 167 3.90 7.45 25.36
CA ILE A 167 3.16 7.17 26.60
C ILE A 167 2.82 5.67 26.69
N ASP A 168 2.53 5.05 25.55
CA ASP A 168 2.11 3.64 25.47
C ASP A 168 3.27 2.62 25.44
N ALA A 169 4.53 3.10 25.36
CA ALA A 169 5.76 2.30 25.33
C ALA A 169 6.36 2.07 26.72
#